data_AF-A0A519VFI4-F1
#
_entry.id   AF-A0A519VFI4-F1
#
_cell.length_a   1.000
_cell.length_b   1.000
_cell.length_c   1.000
_cell.angle_alpha   90.00
_cell.angle_beta   90.00
_cell.angle_gamma   90.00
#
_symmetry.space_group_name_H-M   'P 1'
#
loop_
_entity.id
_entity.type
_entity.pdbx_description
1 polymer ?
#
loop_
_entity_poly.entity_id
_entity_poly.type
_entity_poly.pdbx_seq_one_letter_code
_entity_poly.pdbx_strand_id
1 'polypeptide(L)'
;MKKLAIIVTHPIQYYVPVFQLLAKKCELKVYYTWGEDGAKAKYDPDFKQIIAWDLPLLEDYNYEFLTNSSKDPGSHHYGGIINA
;
A
#
# COMPACT_ATOMS: atom_id res chain seq x y z
N MET A 1 20.46 -11.17 10.28
CA MET A 1 19.39 -11.18 9.25
C MET A 1 19.36 -9.78 8.62
N LYS A 2 19.16 -9.64 7.29
CA LYS A 2 19.08 -8.32 6.67
C LYS A 2 17.72 -7.68 6.96
N LYS A 3 17.68 -6.37 7.17
CA LYS A 3 16.44 -5.60 7.35
C LYS A 3 16.11 -4.84 6.06
N LEU A 4 14.85 -4.84 5.66
CA LEU A 4 14.36 -4.17 4.46
C LEU A 4 13.08 -3.39 4.79
N ALA A 5 13.09 -2.10 4.47
CA ALA A 5 11.90 -1.25 4.49
C ALA A 5 11.46 -0.96 3.05
N ILE A 6 10.17 -1.13 2.76
CA ILE A 6 9.55 -0.75 1.49
C ILE A 6 8.53 0.35 1.77
N ILE A 7 8.59 1.44 1.01
CA ILE A 7 7.65 2.56 1.13
C ILE A 7 6.89 2.65 -0.18
N VAL A 8 5.57 2.48 -0.12
CA VAL A 8 4.68 2.47 -1.28
C VAL A 8 3.37 3.18 -0.92
N THR A 9 2.64 3.65 -1.93
CA THR A 9 1.44 4.47 -1.68
C THR A 9 0.29 3.64 -1.13
N HIS A 10 0.00 2.48 -1.72
CA HIS A 10 -1.10 1.62 -1.33
C HIS A 10 -0.86 0.17 -1.79
N PRO A 11 -1.52 -0.82 -1.17
CA PRO A 11 -1.41 -2.20 -1.61
C PRO A 11 -2.16 -2.42 -2.93
N ILE A 12 -1.54 -3.19 -3.83
CA ILE A 12 -2.14 -3.67 -5.09
C ILE A 12 -1.70 -5.12 -5.33
N GLN A 13 -2.44 -5.84 -6.17
CA GLN A 13 -2.24 -7.28 -6.41
C GLN A 13 -0.80 -7.65 -6.82
N TYR A 14 -0.10 -6.79 -7.54
CA TYR A 14 1.23 -7.07 -8.08
C TYR A 14 2.31 -7.19 -7.01
N TYR A 15 2.11 -6.60 -5.83
CA TYR A 15 3.11 -6.59 -4.77
C TYR A 15 3.06 -7.84 -3.88
N VAL A 16 1.89 -8.45 -3.73
CA VAL A 16 1.64 -9.55 -2.79
C VAL A 16 2.66 -10.69 -2.92
N PRO A 17 2.85 -11.34 -4.09
CA PRO A 17 3.80 -12.44 -4.19
C PRO A 17 5.24 -12.01 -3.90
N VAL A 18 5.60 -10.77 -4.26
CA VAL A 18 6.95 -10.24 -4.05
C VAL A 18 7.22 -10.02 -2.57
N PHE A 19 6.29 -9.39 -1.85
CA PHE A 19 6.46 -9.07 -0.43
C PHE A 19 6.46 -10.34 0.43
N GLN A 20 5.59 -11.30 0.12
CA GLN A 20 5.59 -12.61 0.79
C GLN A 20 6.90 -13.38 0.59
N LEU A 21 7.48 -13.35 -0.63
CA LEU A 21 8.77 -13.98 -0.90
C LEU A 21 9.92 -13.25 -0.19
N LEU A 22 9.90 -11.93 -0.14
CA LEU A 22 10.91 -11.13 0.57
C LEU A 22 10.85 -11.34 2.08
N ALA A 23 9.66 -11.41 2.68
CA ALA A 23 9.48 -11.68 4.10
C ALA A 23 10.08 -13.04 4.54
N LYS A 24 10.15 -14.02 3.63
CA LYS A 24 10.82 -15.31 3.87
C LYS A 24 12.35 -15.24 3.82
N LYS A 25 12.93 -14.15 3.31
CA LYS A 25 14.37 -13.99 3.07
C LYS A 25 15.02 -12.91 3.95
N CYS A 26 14.22 -11.99 4.51
CA CYS A 26 14.70 -10.87 5.32
C CYS A 26 13.64 -10.40 6.32
N GLU A 27 14.07 -9.58 7.29
CA GLU A 27 13.16 -8.86 8.18
C GLU A 27 12.54 -7.70 7.38
N LEU A 28 11.40 -7.96 6.75
CA LEU A 28 10.66 -7.00 5.92
C LEU A 28 9.66 -6.21 6.77
N LYS A 29 9.56 -4.90 6.51
CA LYS A 29 8.43 -4.05 6.90
C LYS A 29 8.01 -3.16 5.73
N VAL A 30 6.72 -3.14 5.42
CA VAL A 30 6.14 -2.32 4.34
C VAL A 30 5.34 -1.16 4.94
N TYR A 31 5.56 0.05 4.44
CA TYR A 31 4.85 1.25 4.86
C TYR A 31 3.94 1.73 3.74
N TYR A 32 2.65 1.86 4.05
CA TYR A 32 1.63 2.36 3.13
C TYR A 32 1.31 3.82 3.43
N THR A 33 1.71 4.71 2.53
CA THR A 33 1.70 6.16 2.78
C THR A 33 0.34 6.82 2.61
N TRP A 34 -0.56 6.24 1.81
CA TRP A 34 -1.94 6.75 1.67
C TRP A 34 -2.81 6.40 2.90
N GLY A 35 -2.35 5.53 3.80
CA GLY A 35 -3.13 5.04 4.92
C GLY A 35 -4.17 3.98 4.52
N GLU A 36 -5.06 3.63 5.45
CA GLU A 36 -6.04 2.54 5.27
C GLU A 36 -6.97 2.77 4.08
N ASP A 37 -7.31 4.02 3.77
CA ASP A 37 -8.17 4.36 2.63
C ASP A 37 -7.52 3.98 1.30
N GLY A 38 -6.18 3.95 1.24
CA GLY A 38 -5.45 3.47 0.08
C GLY A 38 -5.72 2.00 -0.23
N ALA A 39 -6.02 1.19 0.78
CA ALA A 39 -6.24 -0.26 0.68
C ALA A 39 -7.71 -0.66 0.44
N LYS A 40 -8.65 0.28 0.59
CA LYS A 40 -10.08 0.03 0.37
C LYS A 40 -10.40 -0.06 -1.12
N ALA A 41 -11.50 -0.74 -1.42
CA ALA A 41 -12.07 -0.75 -2.75
C ALA A 41 -12.44 0.69 -3.17
N LYS A 42 -11.97 1.11 -4.34
CA LYS A 42 -12.15 2.49 -4.81
C LYS A 42 -12.31 2.54 -6.31
N TYR A 43 -12.99 3.59 -6.76
CA TYR A 43 -13.11 3.88 -8.18
C TYR A 43 -11.75 4.29 -8.74
N ASP A 44 -11.33 3.60 -9.78
CA ASP A 44 -10.15 3.94 -10.53
C ASP A 44 -10.56 4.67 -11.83
N PRO A 45 -10.16 5.95 -12.02
CA PRO A 45 -10.53 6.72 -13.21
C PRO A 45 -10.02 6.13 -14.53
N ASP A 46 -8.89 5.43 -14.52
CA ASP A 46 -8.28 4.86 -15.72
C ASP A 46 -9.03 3.59 -16.15
N PHE A 47 -9.44 2.77 -15.17
CA PHE A 47 -10.22 1.56 -15.43
C PHE A 47 -11.74 1.79 -15.49
N LYS A 48 -12.21 2.98 -15.07
CA LYS A 48 -13.63 3.37 -15.00
C LYS A 48 -14.51 2.40 -14.22
N GLN A 49 -13.96 1.80 -13.17
CA GLN A 49 -14.65 0.84 -12.32
C GLN A 49 -14.12 0.87 -10.89
N ILE A 50 -14.89 0.31 -9.96
CA ILE A 50 -14.42 0.08 -8.60
C ILE A 50 -13.46 -1.11 -8.63
N ILE A 51 -12.21 -0.87 -8.24
CA ILE A 51 -11.21 -1.92 -8.10
C ILE A 51 -11.30 -2.46 -6.67
N ALA A 52 -11.70 -3.72 -6.55
CA ALA A 52 -11.63 -4.52 -5.36
C ALA A 52 -10.81 -5.77 -5.69
N TRP A 53 -9.78 -6.04 -4.90
CA TRP A 53 -8.90 -7.18 -5.14
C TRP A 53 -9.45 -8.43 -4.46
N ASP A 54 -9.65 -9.50 -5.23
CA ASP A 54 -10.11 -10.82 -4.71
C ASP A 54 -9.00 -11.62 -4.00
N LEU A 55 -7.95 -10.95 -3.50
CA LEU A 55 -6.84 -11.58 -2.81
C LEU A 55 -6.48 -10.85 -1.52
N PRO A 56 -5.98 -11.56 -0.49
CA PRO A 56 -5.57 -10.94 0.75
C PRO A 56 -4.25 -10.18 0.56
N LEU A 57 -4.35 -8.87 0.35
CA LEU A 57 -3.20 -8.04 -0.02
C LEU A 57 -2.13 -7.93 1.07
N LEU A 58 -2.50 -8.16 2.32
CA LEU A 58 -1.73 -7.79 3.52
C LEU A 58 -1.33 -9.01 4.35
N GLU A 59 -1.42 -10.21 3.79
CA GLU A 59 -1.07 -11.46 4.47
C GLU A 59 0.39 -11.86 4.25
N ASP A 60 0.98 -12.53 5.25
CA ASP A 60 2.32 -13.12 5.25
C ASP A 60 3.51 -12.13 5.17
N TYR A 61 3.32 -10.87 5.54
CA TYR A 61 4.42 -9.91 5.77
C TYR A 61 4.02 -8.79 6.75
N ASN A 62 5.00 -8.17 7.42
CA ASN A 62 4.73 -7.04 8.31
C ASN A 62 4.48 -5.76 7.52
N TYR A 63 3.46 -5.01 7.91
CA TYR A 63 3.16 -3.71 7.32
C TYR A 63 2.68 -2.71 8.36
N GLU A 64 2.65 -1.44 7.96
CA GLU A 64 2.09 -0.34 8.72
C GLU A 64 1.42 0.66 7.77
N PHE A 65 0.20 1.07 8.10
CA PHE A 65 -0.45 2.21 7.46
C PHE A 65 0.01 3.49 8.14
N LEU A 66 0.54 4.43 7.37
CA LEU A 66 0.85 5.76 7.86
C LEU A 66 -0.40 6.64 7.81
N THR A 67 -0.49 7.58 8.74
CA THR A 67 -1.53 8.61 8.71
C THR A 67 -1.24 9.58 7.55
N ASN A 68 -2.17 9.69 6.62
CA ASN A 68 -2.14 10.73 5.58
C ASN A 68 -2.86 11.98 6.10
N SER A 69 -2.10 13.04 6.36
CA SER A 69 -2.56 14.34 6.84
C SER A 69 -2.92 15.33 5.72
N SER A 70 -2.95 14.87 4.45
CA SER A 70 -3.42 15.70 3.34
C SER A 70 -4.88 16.11 3.54
N LYS A 71 -5.20 17.36 3.19
CA LYS A 71 -6.57 17.89 3.21
C LYS A 71 -7.45 17.29 2.11
N ASP A 72 -6.82 16.81 1.03
CA ASP A 72 -7.47 16.16 -0.10
C ASP A 72 -6.69 14.87 -0.44
N PRO A 73 -6.90 13.78 0.31
CA PRO A 73 -6.09 12.58 0.18
C PRO A 73 -6.34 11.86 -1.15
N GLY A 74 -5.27 11.58 -1.90
CA GLY A 74 -5.38 10.91 -3.20
C GLY A 74 -4.05 10.73 -3.93
N SER A 75 -3.95 9.71 -4.79
CA SER A 75 -2.78 9.52 -5.65
C SER A 75 -2.83 10.32 -6.97
N HIS A 76 -3.91 11.06 -7.22
CA HIS A 76 -4.18 11.74 -8.49
C HIS A 76 -3.56 13.15 -8.59
N HIS A 77 -2.89 13.62 -7.54
CA HIS A 77 -2.21 14.92 -7.53
C HIS A 77 -1.05 14.94 -6.51
N TYR A 78 -0.11 15.87 -6.67
CA TYR A 78 1.16 15.92 -5.91
C TYR A 78 0.97 16.01 -4.38
N GLY A 79 0.00 16.80 -3.91
CA GLY A 79 -0.25 17.05 -2.49
C GLY A 79 -1.18 16.05 -1.80
N GLY A 80 -1.59 14.98 -2.48
CA GLY A 80 -2.62 14.07 -1.96
C GLY A 80 -2.09 13.03 -0.98
N ILE A 81 -0.77 12.98 -0.74
CA ILE A 81 -0.15 12.12 0.28
C ILE A 81 0.86 12.95 1.09
N ILE A 82 0.53 13.23 2.34
CA ILE A 82 1.38 13.94 3.30
C ILE A 82 1.43 13.14 4.60
N ASN A 83 2.53 12.46 4.87
CA ASN A 83 2.73 11.78 6.15
C ASN A 83 3.50 12.71 7.09
N ALA A 84 2.95 12.92 8.29
CA ALA A 84 3.50 13.79 9.33
C ALA A 84 4.22 12.97 10.40
#